data_AF-A0A2M8MBL7-F1
#
_entry.id   AF-A0A2M8MBL7-F1
#
_cell.length_a   1.000
_cell.length_b   1.000
_cell.length_c   1.000
_cell.angle_alpha   90.00
_cell.angle_beta   90.00
_cell.angle_gamma   90.00
#
_symmetry.space_group_name_H-M   'P 1'
#
loop_
_entity.id
_entity.type
_entity.pdbx_description
1 polymer ?
#
loop_
_entity_poly.entity_id
_entity_poly.type
_entity_poly.pdbx_seq_one_letter_code
_entity_poly.pdbx_strand_id
1 'polypeptide(L)'
;MASESSGTDTWTSEDGQDVVCLRRWRGTWPQDDPHANFKSDVVAYGLLDPLHTVRGMSRNLDIPVGAIARYVLARWATGGSGGLLEIGPVMVRRLWEPVARAESAGTDEARLAAYDQLRQMLSWLKLPLDDPEIYPAQTEKGGAESPAGD
;
A
#
# COMPACT_ATOMS: atom_id res chain seq x y z
N MET A 1 25.40 25.14 21.53
CA MET A 1 24.39 24.23 22.10
C MET A 1 23.09 24.48 21.35
N ALA A 2 22.78 23.66 20.34
CA ALA A 2 21.56 23.83 19.56
C ALA A 2 20.40 23.25 20.36
N SER A 3 19.44 24.11 20.70
CA SER A 3 18.23 23.75 21.43
C SER A 3 17.41 22.79 20.58
N GLU A 4 17.12 21.60 21.11
CA GLU A 4 16.18 20.66 20.50
C GLU A 4 14.79 21.31 20.46
N SER A 5 14.34 21.71 19.27
CA SER A 5 12.95 22.09 19.08
C SER A 5 12.10 20.82 19.08
N SER A 6 11.25 20.64 20.09
CA SER A 6 10.06 19.79 19.96
C SER A 6 9.08 20.47 19.00
N GLY A 7 9.43 20.53 17.71
CA GLY A 7 8.69 21.22 16.67
C GLY A 7 7.86 20.20 15.89
N THR A 8 6.56 20.43 15.80
CA THR A 8 5.60 19.64 15.03
C THR A 8 6.12 19.33 13.62
N ASP A 9 6.09 18.07 13.20
CA ASP A 9 6.53 17.65 11.85
C ASP A 9 5.54 18.05 10.76
N THR A 10 4.40 18.63 11.14
CA THR A 10 3.31 19.01 10.26
C THR A 10 2.88 20.44 10.52
N TRP A 11 2.61 21.19 9.47
CA TRP A 11 2.06 22.54 9.54
C TRP A 11 1.18 22.81 8.33
N THR A 12 0.37 23.86 8.38
CA THR A 12 -0.43 24.31 7.24
C THR A 12 0.28 25.47 6.55
N SER A 13 0.42 25.42 5.23
CA SER A 13 1.00 26.50 4.42
C SER A 13 0.09 27.73 4.37
N GLU A 14 0.61 28.84 3.85
CA GLU A 14 -0.17 30.07 3.62
C GLU A 14 -1.38 29.83 2.70
N ASP A 15 -1.23 28.92 1.73
CA ASP A 15 -2.30 28.48 0.82
C ASP A 15 -3.26 27.44 1.42
N GLY A 16 -3.19 27.17 2.73
CA GLY A 16 -4.07 26.23 3.41
C GLY A 16 -3.77 24.75 3.13
N GLN A 17 -2.59 24.41 2.60
CA GLN A 17 -2.19 23.03 2.33
C GLN A 17 -1.42 22.43 3.50
N ASP A 18 -1.68 21.16 3.83
CA ASP A 18 -0.85 20.46 4.81
C ASP A 18 0.55 20.20 4.25
N VAL A 19 1.55 20.55 5.05
CA VAL A 19 2.96 20.31 4.79
C VAL A 19 3.51 19.38 5.86
N VAL A 20 4.30 18.40 5.42
CA VAL A 20 4.89 17.38 6.28
C VAL A 20 6.40 17.37 6.07
N CYS A 21 7.16 17.44 7.17
CA CYS A 21 8.59 17.21 7.19
C CYS A 21 8.87 15.70 7.25
N LEU A 22 9.51 15.14 6.22
CA LEU A 22 9.97 13.74 6.22
C LEU A 22 11.25 13.59 7.04
N ARG A 23 11.14 13.73 8.37
CA ARG A 23 12.30 13.60 9.25
C ARG A 23 12.71 12.15 9.45
N ARG A 24 14.00 11.96 9.72
CA ARG A 24 14.51 10.69 10.21
C ARG A 24 14.07 10.49 11.67
N TRP A 25 13.39 9.38 11.95
CA TRP A 25 13.06 8.98 13.31
C TRP A 25 14.16 8.10 13.91
N ARG A 26 14.43 8.29 15.20
CA ARG A 26 15.30 7.45 16.03
C ARG A 26 14.52 7.15 17.30
N GLY A 27 14.54 5.89 17.73
CA GLY A 27 13.84 5.47 18.93
C GLY A 27 14.49 4.27 19.58
N THR A 28 14.18 4.09 20.86
CA THR A 28 14.46 2.90 21.64
C THR A 28 13.13 2.39 22.21
N TRP A 29 12.96 1.08 22.32
CA TRP A 29 11.73 0.47 22.83
C TRP A 29 12.06 -0.74 23.72
N PRO A 30 11.15 -1.13 24.63
CA PRO A 30 11.25 -2.35 25.40
C PRO A 30 11.35 -3.61 24.52
N GLN A 31 11.92 -4.68 25.06
CA GLN A 31 12.11 -5.95 24.33
C GLN A 31 10.77 -6.62 23.96
N ASP A 32 9.72 -6.38 24.73
CA ASP A 32 8.38 -6.95 24.60
C ASP A 32 7.39 -6.01 23.87
N ASP A 33 7.88 -4.94 23.23
CA ASP A 33 7.02 -4.02 22.48
C ASP A 33 6.38 -4.75 21.28
N PRO A 34 5.03 -4.83 21.20
CA PRO A 34 4.33 -5.57 20.14
C PRO A 34 4.52 -4.97 18.74
N HIS A 35 5.07 -3.75 18.66
CA HIS A 35 5.37 -3.03 17.44
C HIS A 35 6.87 -2.84 17.21
N ALA A 36 7.72 -3.55 17.96
CA ALA A 36 9.18 -3.47 17.86
C ALA A 36 9.68 -3.66 16.41
N ASN A 37 9.12 -4.61 15.66
CA ASN A 37 9.50 -4.86 14.27
C ASN A 37 9.23 -3.64 13.38
N PHE A 38 8.03 -3.08 13.44
CA PHE A 38 7.68 -1.90 12.63
C PHE A 38 8.53 -0.68 13.01
N LYS A 39 8.75 -0.44 14.31
CA LYS A 39 9.64 0.64 14.78
C LYS A 39 11.08 0.44 14.29
N SER A 40 11.58 -0.80 14.32
CA SER A 40 12.91 -1.15 13.79
C SER A 40 13.01 -0.82 12.30
N ASP A 41 12.00 -1.19 11.53
CA ASP A 41 11.94 -0.91 10.09
C ASP A 41 11.93 0.59 9.82
N VAL A 42 11.13 1.38 10.54
CA VAL A 42 11.10 2.84 10.39
C VAL A 42 12.49 3.46 10.64
N VAL A 43 13.23 2.99 11.66
CA VAL A 43 14.61 3.44 11.92
C VAL A 43 15.56 3.03 10.80
N ALA A 44 15.47 1.78 10.33
CA ALA A 44 16.33 1.25 9.29
C ALA A 44 16.12 1.96 7.95
N TYR A 45 14.87 2.14 7.51
CA TYR A 45 14.54 2.87 6.28
C TYR A 45 14.85 4.36 6.38
N GLY A 46 14.84 4.95 7.58
CA GLY A 46 15.30 6.31 7.83
C GLY A 46 16.79 6.56 7.52
N LEU A 47 17.58 5.52 7.20
CA LEU A 47 18.95 5.65 6.70
C LEU A 47 19.03 6.01 5.21
N LEU A 48 17.97 5.78 4.44
CA LEU A 48 17.92 6.02 3.00
C LEU A 48 17.60 7.49 2.70
N ASP A 49 18.06 8.01 1.56
CA ASP A 49 17.54 9.27 0.99
C ASP A 49 16.25 8.95 0.21
N PRO A 50 15.05 9.28 0.75
CA PRO A 50 13.79 8.96 0.08
C PRO A 50 13.60 9.73 -1.24
N LEU A 51 14.36 10.81 -1.45
CA LEU A 51 14.20 11.67 -2.62
C LEU A 51 15.15 11.33 -3.76
N HIS A 52 16.10 10.41 -3.59
CA HIS A 52 17.06 10.08 -4.65
C HIS A 52 16.34 9.65 -5.94
N THR A 53 15.50 8.62 -5.85
CA THR A 53 14.71 8.11 -6.98
C THR A 53 13.66 9.13 -7.44
N VAL A 54 12.98 9.79 -6.51
CA VAL A 54 11.92 10.77 -6.82
C VAL A 54 12.46 11.94 -7.64
N ARG A 55 13.64 12.47 -7.30
CA ARG A 55 14.31 13.52 -8.08
C ARG A 55 14.70 13.01 -9.47
N GLY A 56 15.12 11.75 -9.59
CA GLY A 56 15.38 11.11 -10.88
C GLY A 56 14.14 11.05 -11.76
N MET A 57 13.03 10.57 -11.21
CA MET A 57 11.74 10.53 -11.91
C MET A 57 11.27 11.93 -12.30
N SER A 58 11.39 12.90 -11.39
CA SER A 58 10.99 14.29 -11.65
C SER A 58 11.70 14.87 -12.86
N ARG A 59 13.02 14.68 -12.98
CA ARG A 59 13.80 15.14 -14.13
C ARG A 59 13.43 14.44 -15.44
N ASN A 60 13.13 13.14 -15.38
CA ASN A 60 12.90 12.33 -16.58
C ASN A 60 11.46 12.43 -17.10
N LEU A 61 10.50 12.68 -16.21
CA LEU A 61 9.07 12.70 -16.53
C LEU A 61 8.49 14.11 -16.61
N ASP A 62 9.27 15.12 -16.26
CA ASP A 62 8.82 16.52 -16.14
C ASP A 62 7.61 16.68 -15.19
N ILE A 63 7.67 15.99 -14.04
CA ILE A 63 6.66 16.05 -12.98
C ILE A 63 7.29 16.60 -11.71
N PRO A 64 6.66 17.55 -10.98
CA PRO A 64 7.21 18.07 -9.74
C PRO A 64 7.46 16.99 -8.68
N VAL A 65 8.59 17.06 -7.98
CA VAL A 65 8.96 16.13 -6.89
C VAL A 65 7.81 15.94 -5.89
N GLY A 66 7.14 17.03 -5.49
CA GLY A 66 6.02 16.99 -4.55
C GLY A 66 4.80 16.22 -5.08
N ALA A 67 4.53 16.27 -6.39
CA ALA A 67 3.43 15.52 -6.99
C ALA A 67 3.74 14.01 -7.03
N ILE A 68 4.98 13.63 -7.36
CA ILE A 68 5.42 12.23 -7.33
C ILE A 68 5.40 11.71 -5.88
N ALA A 69 5.91 12.49 -4.92
CA ALA A 69 5.88 12.12 -3.51
C ALA A 69 4.44 11.93 -2.99
N ARG A 70 3.52 12.83 -3.35
CA ARG A 70 2.09 12.71 -3.03
C ARG A 70 1.49 11.45 -3.65
N TYR A 71 1.80 11.13 -4.90
CA TYR A 71 1.36 9.90 -5.56
C TYR A 71 1.88 8.65 -4.84
N VAL A 72 3.17 8.60 -4.48
CA VAL A 72 3.77 7.47 -3.75
C VAL A 72 3.08 7.30 -2.39
N LEU A 73 2.93 8.38 -1.61
CA LEU A 73 2.25 8.33 -0.33
C LEU A 73 0.79 7.89 -0.50
N ALA A 74 0.05 8.48 -1.43
CA ALA A 74 -1.33 8.09 -1.69
C ALA A 74 -1.42 6.61 -2.10
N ARG A 75 -0.62 6.14 -3.05
CA ARG A 75 -0.69 4.76 -3.57
C ARG A 75 -0.32 3.72 -2.51
N TRP A 76 0.69 3.97 -1.70
CA TRP A 76 1.25 2.97 -0.80
C TRP A 76 0.77 3.12 0.65
N ALA A 77 0.57 4.33 1.15
CA ALA A 77 -0.02 4.53 2.49
C ALA A 77 -1.50 4.15 2.50
N THR A 78 -2.22 4.34 1.38
CA THR A 78 -3.57 3.77 1.20
C THR A 78 -3.54 2.37 0.59
N GLY A 79 -2.36 1.79 0.32
CA GLY A 79 -2.23 0.46 -0.29
C GLY A 79 -2.81 -0.68 0.56
N GLY A 80 -2.86 -0.52 1.89
CA GLY A 80 -3.61 -1.42 2.79
C GLY A 80 -5.12 -1.40 2.51
N SER A 81 -5.66 -0.26 2.09
CA SER A 81 -7.00 -0.15 1.51
C SER A 81 -7.05 -0.48 0.02
N GLY A 82 -5.93 -0.52 -0.71
CA GLY A 82 -5.88 -0.93 -2.11
C GLY A 82 -6.40 -2.36 -2.31
N GLY A 83 -5.95 -3.32 -1.50
CA GLY A 83 -6.54 -4.66 -1.49
C GLY A 83 -8.04 -4.63 -1.21
N LEU A 84 -8.47 -3.87 -0.19
CA LEU A 84 -9.89 -3.69 0.17
C LEU A 84 -10.73 -3.00 -0.92
N LEU A 85 -10.15 -2.09 -1.69
CA LEU A 85 -10.81 -1.33 -2.75
C LEU A 85 -10.91 -2.15 -4.05
N GLU A 86 -9.89 -2.95 -4.35
CA GLU A 86 -9.83 -3.77 -5.57
C GLU A 86 -10.59 -5.10 -5.41
N ILE A 87 -10.54 -5.75 -4.23
CA ILE A 87 -11.26 -7.04 -3.99
C ILE A 87 -12.54 -6.86 -3.17
N GLY A 88 -12.72 -5.73 -2.49
CA GLY A 88 -13.90 -5.42 -1.69
C GLY A 88 -13.88 -6.00 -0.27
N PRO A 89 -14.58 -5.37 0.70
CA PRO A 89 -14.69 -5.84 2.09
C PRO A 89 -15.30 -7.23 2.23
N VAL A 90 -16.19 -7.59 1.31
CA VAL A 90 -16.82 -8.91 1.31
C VAL A 90 -15.79 -10.01 1.02
N MET A 91 -14.92 -9.81 0.03
CA MET A 91 -13.94 -10.82 -0.35
C MET A 91 -12.80 -10.90 0.67
N VAL A 92 -12.35 -9.77 1.23
CA VAL A 92 -11.36 -9.76 2.33
C VAL A 92 -11.87 -10.57 3.53
N ARG A 93 -13.10 -10.33 3.98
CA ARG A 93 -13.70 -11.10 5.10
C ARG A 93 -13.80 -12.59 4.77
N ARG A 94 -14.23 -12.92 3.54
CA ARG A 94 -14.35 -14.30 3.09
C ARG A 94 -13.00 -15.02 3.10
N LEU A 95 -11.93 -14.37 2.66
CA LEU A 95 -10.57 -14.91 2.66
C LEU A 95 -9.97 -14.97 4.08
N TRP A 96 -10.42 -14.15 5.02
CA TRP A 96 -9.90 -14.17 6.39
C TRP A 96 -10.57 -15.23 7.28
N GLU A 97 -11.84 -15.57 7.00
CA GLU A 97 -12.64 -16.52 7.79
C GLU A 97 -11.94 -17.86 8.08
N PRO A 98 -11.26 -18.53 7.11
CA PRO A 98 -10.56 -19.79 7.39
C PRO A 98 -9.38 -19.62 8.35
N VAL A 99 -8.64 -18.50 8.22
CA VAL A 99 -7.49 -18.17 9.09
C VAL A 99 -7.98 -17.94 10.52
N ALA A 100 -9.01 -17.11 10.69
CA ALA A 100 -9.56 -16.80 12.00
C ALA A 100 -10.05 -18.06 12.74
N ARG A 101 -10.73 -18.98 12.03
CA ARG A 101 -11.17 -20.26 12.61
C ARG A 101 -10.00 -21.16 12.99
N ALA A 102 -8.96 -21.24 12.16
CA ALA A 102 -7.78 -22.05 12.46
C ALA A 102 -7.00 -21.51 13.67
N GLU A 103 -6.80 -20.19 13.74
CA GLU A 103 -6.12 -19.57 14.87
C GLU A 103 -6.93 -19.71 16.17
N SER A 104 -8.26 -19.65 16.10
CA SER A 104 -9.11 -19.94 17.26
C SER A 104 -9.01 -21.39 17.75
N ALA A 105 -8.76 -22.35 16.85
CA ALA A 105 -8.57 -23.75 17.22
C ALA A 105 -7.15 -24.02 17.75
N GLY A 106 -6.17 -23.23 17.30
CA GLY A 106 -4.79 -23.24 17.80
C GLY A 106 -3.95 -24.45 17.38
N THR A 107 -4.45 -25.33 16.52
CA THR A 107 -3.76 -26.56 16.10
C THR A 107 -3.17 -26.45 14.70
N ASP A 108 -2.12 -27.23 14.46
CA ASP A 108 -1.45 -27.27 13.15
C ASP A 108 -2.33 -27.91 12.08
N GLU A 109 -3.11 -28.92 12.44
CA GLU A 109 -4.09 -29.54 11.55
C GLU A 109 -5.13 -28.51 11.07
N ALA A 110 -5.60 -27.62 11.97
CA ALA A 110 -6.54 -26.57 11.60
C ALA A 110 -5.90 -25.53 10.68
N ARG A 111 -4.63 -25.17 10.90
CA ARG A 111 -3.87 -24.26 10.03
C ARG A 111 -3.65 -24.86 8.63
N LEU A 112 -3.29 -26.14 8.54
CA LEU A 112 -3.13 -26.84 7.26
C LEU A 112 -4.46 -26.92 6.50
N ALA A 113 -5.56 -27.22 7.18
CA ALA A 113 -6.89 -27.21 6.58
C ALA A 113 -7.29 -25.82 6.06
N ALA A 114 -7.00 -24.76 6.83
CA ALA A 114 -7.23 -23.39 6.39
C ALA A 114 -6.38 -23.01 5.18
N TYR A 115 -5.10 -23.41 5.15
CA TYR A 115 -4.23 -23.20 3.99
C TYR A 115 -4.81 -23.84 2.72
N ASP A 116 -5.26 -25.10 2.79
CA ASP A 116 -5.83 -25.77 1.62
C ASP A 116 -7.11 -25.08 1.14
N GLN A 117 -7.97 -24.67 2.08
CA GLN A 117 -9.19 -23.92 1.75
C GLN A 117 -8.86 -22.58 1.07
N LEU A 118 -7.87 -21.83 1.58
CA LEU A 118 -7.43 -20.57 0.98
C LEU A 118 -6.84 -20.79 -0.41
N ARG A 119 -6.03 -21.83 -0.59
CA ARG A 119 -5.44 -22.20 -1.87
C ARG A 119 -6.52 -22.44 -2.92
N GLN A 120 -7.60 -23.13 -2.57
CA GLN A 120 -8.76 -23.35 -3.45
C GLN A 120 -9.54 -22.07 -3.75
N MET A 121 -9.67 -21.16 -2.77
CA MET A 121 -10.33 -19.87 -3.00
C MET A 121 -9.51 -18.97 -3.94
N LEU A 122 -8.19 -18.95 -3.75
CA LEU A 122 -7.26 -18.15 -4.54
C LEU A 122 -7.03 -18.72 -5.93
N SER A 123 -7.20 -20.03 -6.15
CA SER A 123 -6.97 -20.64 -7.47
C SER A 123 -7.86 -20.05 -8.56
N TRP A 124 -9.10 -19.67 -8.23
CA TRP A 124 -10.01 -19.01 -9.16
C TRP A 124 -9.61 -17.57 -9.49
N LEU A 125 -9.01 -16.86 -8.53
CA LEU A 125 -8.46 -15.52 -8.76
C LEU A 125 -7.13 -15.55 -9.52
N LYS A 126 -6.38 -16.65 -9.38
CA LYS A 126 -5.12 -16.87 -10.07
C LYS A 126 -5.32 -17.31 -11.53
N LEU A 127 -6.43 -17.97 -11.85
CA LEU A 127 -6.70 -18.51 -13.18
C LEU A 127 -6.53 -17.49 -14.33
N PRO A 128 -7.08 -16.26 -14.27
CA PRO A 128 -6.89 -15.27 -15.34
C PRO A 128 -5.47 -14.69 -15.41
N LEU A 129 -4.66 -14.86 -14.35
CA LEU A 129 -3.25 -14.45 -14.35
C LEU A 129 -2.35 -15.49 -15.03
N ASP A 130 -2.72 -16.76 -14.92
CA ASP A 130 -2.00 -17.88 -15.54
C ASP A 130 -2.43 -18.11 -16.99
N ASP A 131 -3.71 -17.85 -17.30
CA ASP A 131 -4.26 -17.89 -18.64
C ASP A 131 -5.14 -16.66 -18.90
N PRO A 132 -4.53 -15.57 -19.41
CA PRO A 132 -5.21 -14.31 -19.68
C PRO A 132 -6.34 -14.40 -20.73
N GLU A 133 -6.42 -15.50 -21.50
CA GLU A 133 -7.43 -15.65 -22.55
C GLU A 133 -8.77 -16.20 -22.01
N ILE A 134 -8.79 -16.77 -20.79
CA ILE A 134 -9.99 -17.34 -20.18
C ILE A 134 -11.02 -16.26 -19.82
N TYR A 135 -10.56 -15.06 -19.48
CA TYR A 135 -11.39 -13.88 -19.29
C TYR A 135 -10.83 -12.72 -20.11
N PRO A 136 -11.26 -12.54 -21.37
CA PRO A 136 -10.81 -11.41 -22.16
C PRO A 136 -11.13 -10.13 -21.40
N ALA A 137 -10.10 -9.30 -21.19
CA ALA A 137 -10.24 -8.02 -20.55
C ALA A 137 -11.40 -7.27 -21.22
N GLN A 138 -12.37 -6.81 -20.43
CA GLN A 138 -13.40 -5.89 -20.91
C GLN A 138 -12.68 -4.58 -21.24
N THR A 139 -12.09 -4.49 -22.43
CA THR A 139 -11.59 -3.21 -22.95
C THR A 139 -12.81 -2.32 -23.06
N GLU A 140 -12.91 -1.31 -22.20
CA GLU A 140 -13.85 -0.22 -22.38
C GLU A 140 -13.67 0.30 -23.81
N LYS A 141 -14.58 -0.08 -24.71
CA LYS A 141 -14.64 0.49 -26.04
C LYS A 141 -14.99 1.95 -25.84
N GLY A 142 -13.97 2.80 -25.89
CA GLY A 142 -14.13 4.22 -26.15
C GLY A 142 -14.94 4.37 -27.44
N GLY A 143 -16.22 4.69 -27.27
CA GLY A 143 -17.09 5.15 -28.35
C GLY A 143 -16.68 6.55 -28.75
N ALA A 144 -15.56 6.66 -29.48
CA ALA A 144 -15.34 7.77 -30.37
C ALA A 144 -16.25 7.56 -31.59
N GLU A 145 -17.45 8.12 -31.52
CA GLU A 145 -18.27 8.34 -32.71
C GLU A 145 -18.45 9.85 -32.86
N SER A 146 -17.57 10.43 -33.67
CA SER A 146 -17.76 11.76 -34.26
C SER A 146 -18.17 11.52 -35.71
N PRO A 147 -19.37 11.95 -36.13
CA PRO A 147 -19.66 12.08 -37.54
C PRO A 147 -19.33 13.51 -37.98
N ALA A 148 -18.34 13.62 -38.86
CA ALA A 148 -18.22 14.72 -39.80
C ALA A 148 -18.99 14.37 -41.08
N GLY A 149 -19.69 15.36 -41.65
CA GLY A 149 -20.48 15.29 -42.89
C GLY A 149 -21.96 15.53 -42.59
N ASP A 150 -22.62 16.60 -43.01
CA ASP A 150 -22.44 17.50 -44.17
C ASP A 150 -22.92 18.93 -43.78
#